data_AF-A0A2T2X5E1-F1
#
_entry.id   AF-A0A2T2X5E1-F1
#
_cell.length_a   1.000
_cell.length_b   1.000
_cell.length_c   1.000
_cell.angle_alpha   90.00
_cell.angle_beta   90.00
_cell.angle_gamma   90.00
#
_symmetry.space_group_name_H-M   'P 1'
#
loop_
_entity.id
_entity.type
_entity.pdbx_description
1 polymer ?
#
loop_
_entity_poly.entity_id
_entity_poly.type
_entity_poly.pdbx_seq_one_letter_code
_entity_poly.pdbx_strand_id
1 'polypeptide(L)' 'MIALIIGLIVPILAIVALFPWYDRVHPLVLGFPFLYFWIFMWFPLTTLCLYVAWKLEHRALGEGER' A
#
# COMPACT_ATOMS: atom_id res chain seq x y z
N MET A 1 -6.05 1.31 -16.78
CA MET A 1 -7.07 0.88 -15.77
C MET A 1 -6.48 0.10 -14.61
N ILE A 2 -5.53 -0.83 -14.83
CA ILE A 2 -4.98 -1.69 -13.76
C ILE A 2 -4.22 -0.91 -12.68
N ALA A 3 -3.56 0.20 -13.02
CA ALA A 3 -2.92 1.10 -12.05
C ALA A 3 -3.92 1.66 -11.01
N LEU A 4 -5.17 1.93 -11.41
CA LEU A 4 -6.23 2.37 -10.49
C LEU A 4 -6.67 1.25 -9.55
N ILE A 5 -6.73 0.00 -10.04
CA ILE A 5 -7.09 -1.16 -9.22
C ILE A 5 -6.03 -1.39 -8.14
N ILE A 6 -4.75 -1.29 -8.49
CA ILE A 6 -3.64 -1.42 -7.53
C ILE A 6 -3.63 -0.25 -6.54
N GLY A 7 -3.82 0.98 -7.04
CA GLY A 7 -3.97 2.18 -6.22
C GLY A 7 -5.20 2.17 -5.31
N LEU A 8 -6.16 1.26 -5.52
CA LEU A 8 -7.36 1.09 -4.70
C LEU A 8 -7.26 -0.11 -3.74
N ILE A 9 -6.61 -1.21 -4.15
CA ILE A 9 -6.34 -2.35 -3.27
C ILE A 9 -5.37 -1.95 -2.16
N VAL A 10 -4.41 -1.06 -2.44
CA VAL A 10 -3.47 -0.51 -1.45
C VAL A 10 -4.18 0.20 -0.29
N PRO A 11 -5.03 1.23 -0.50
CA PRO A 11 -5.77 1.89 0.58
C PRO A 11 -6.77 0.95 1.27
N ILE A 12 -7.31 -0.05 0.56
CA ILE A 12 -8.16 -1.07 1.20
C ILE A 12 -7.34 -1.94 2.15
N LEU A 13 -6.23 -2.54 1.72
CA LEU A 13 -5.38 -3.38 2.58
C LEU A 13 -4.85 -2.60 3.79
N ALA A 14 -4.55 -1.33 3.56
CA ALA A 14 -4.24 -0.39 4.60
C ALA A 14 -5.35 -0.22 5.65
N ILE A 15 -6.55 0.16 5.23
CA ILE A 15 -7.66 0.37 6.18
C ILE A 15 -8.05 -0.96 6.85
N VAL A 16 -8.01 -2.06 6.10
CA VAL A 16 -8.36 -3.40 6.58
C VAL A 16 -7.32 -3.94 7.56
N ALA A 17 -6.02 -3.69 7.39
CA ALA A 17 -5.01 -4.12 8.36
C ALA A 17 -5.02 -3.28 9.65
N LEU A 18 -5.54 -2.05 9.60
CA LEU A 18 -5.88 -1.26 10.79
C LEU A 18 -7.08 -1.85 11.53
N PHE A 19 -8.08 -2.39 10.83
CA PHE A 19 -9.37 -2.81 11.41
C PHE A 19 -9.28 -3.86 12.55
N PRO A 20 -8.51 -4.96 12.45
CA PRO A 20 -8.39 -5.94 13.52
C PRO A 20 -7.51 -5.46 14.68
N TRP A 21 -6.62 -4.49 14.44
CA TRP A 21 -5.74 -3.96 15.48
C TRP A 21 -6.40 -2.78 16.20
N TYR A 22 -7.06 -1.86 15.50
CA TYR A 22 -7.67 -0.60 15.99
C TYR A 22 -8.48 -0.79 17.28
N ASP A 23 -9.33 -1.81 17.32
CA ASP A 23 -10.16 -2.14 18.50
C ASP A 23 -9.35 -2.52 19.75
N ARG A 24 -8.10 -2.93 19.56
CA ARG A 24 -7.17 -3.32 20.62
C ARG A 24 -6.12 -2.24 20.94
N VAL A 25 -5.96 -1.17 20.14
CA VAL A 25 -4.74 -0.33 20.20
C VAL A 25 -4.79 0.84 21.21
N HIS A 26 -4.77 0.52 22.50
CA HIS A 26 -4.06 1.33 23.50
C HIS A 26 -2.65 0.83 23.92
N PRO A 27 -2.02 -0.22 23.36
CA PRO A 27 -0.67 -0.59 23.72
C PRO A 27 0.30 0.39 23.04
N LEU A 28 1.04 1.11 23.88
CA LEU A 28 2.23 1.82 23.46
C LEU A 28 3.26 0.79 22.98
N VAL A 29 3.58 0.77 21.69
CA VAL A 29 4.67 -0.06 21.19
C VAL A 29 5.97 0.69 21.53
N LEU A 30 6.77 0.14 22.44
CA LEU A 30 8.03 0.76 22.90
C LEU A 30 7.89 2.19 23.46
N GLY A 31 6.70 2.56 23.98
CA GLY A 31 6.43 3.91 24.48
C GLY A 31 5.92 4.90 23.42
N PHE A 32 5.75 4.48 22.17
CA PHE A 32 5.26 5.33 21.08
C PHE A 32 3.91 4.86 20.50
N PRO A 33 3.09 5.78 19.96
CA PRO A 33 1.85 5.46 19.28
C PRO A 33 2.10 4.54 18.07
N PHE A 34 1.39 3.41 18.01
CA PHE A 34 1.40 2.46 16.89
C PHE A 34 1.18 3.13 15.51
N LEU A 35 0.46 4.26 15.50
CA LEU A 35 0.24 5.11 14.34
C LEU A 35 1.52 5.46 13.58
N TYR A 36 2.66 5.67 14.27
CA TYR A 36 3.91 6.02 13.61
C TYR A 36 4.48 4.88 12.77
N PHE A 37 4.44 3.65 13.29
CA PHE A 37 4.89 2.47 12.57
C PHE A 37 4.01 2.22 11.34
N TRP A 38 2.71 2.46 11.50
CA TRP A 38 1.72 2.37 10.44
C TRP A 38 1.97 3.38 9.30
N ILE A 39 2.21 4.65 9.64
CA ILE A 39 2.56 5.68 8.65
C ILE A 39 3.87 5.33 7.94
N PHE A 40 4.86 4.81 8.66
CA PHE A 40 6.12 4.35 8.06
C PHE A 40 5.91 3.19 7.08
N MET A 41 5.03 2.23 7.38
CA MET A 41 4.65 1.16 6.46
C MET A 41 3.96 1.67 5.19
N TRP A 42 3.35 2.86 5.23
CA TRP A 42 2.68 3.45 4.08
C TRP A 42 3.63 3.92 2.96
N PHE A 43 4.82 4.39 3.34
CA PHE A 43 5.84 4.87 2.41
C PHE A 43 6.31 3.82 1.40
N PRO A 44 6.77 2.62 1.82
CA PRO A 44 7.16 1.58 0.89
C PRO A 44 5.96 1.05 0.11
N LEU A 45 4.76 1.03 0.70
CA LEU A 45 3.55 0.57 0.03
C LEU A 45 3.18 1.47 -1.16
N THR A 46 3.28 2.78 -0.98
CA THR A 46 3.05 3.78 -2.04
C THR A 46 4.11 3.66 -3.14
N THR A 47 5.38 3.49 -2.74
CA THR A 47 6.48 3.26 -3.69
C THR A 47 6.27 1.98 -4.50
N LEU A 48 5.84 0.89 -3.86
CA LEU A 48 5.55 -0.37 -4.52
C LEU A 48 4.36 -0.22 -5.48
N CYS A 49 3.32 0.53 -5.09
CA CYS A 49 2.17 0.81 -5.93
C CYS A 49 2.59 1.51 -7.25
N LEU A 50 3.40 2.56 -7.13
CA LEU A 50 3.96 3.29 -8.29
C LEU A 50 4.85 2.39 -9.14
N TYR A 51 5.71 1.60 -8.50
CA TYR A 51 6.61 0.69 -9.21
C TYR A 51 5.87 -0.39 -10.00
N VAL A 52 4.84 -1.02 -9.41
CA VAL A 52 4.05 -2.05 -10.10
C VAL A 52 3.20 -1.43 -11.21
N ALA A 53 2.62 -0.25 -11.00
CA ALA A 53 1.91 0.49 -12.05
C ALA A 53 2.81 0.77 -13.25
N TRP A 54 4.02 1.29 -13.00
CA TRP A 54 5.02 1.54 -14.04
C TRP A 54 5.44 0.26 -14.76
N LYS A 55 5.71 -0.81 -14.02
CA LYS A 55 6.12 -2.11 -14.59
C LYS A 55 5.04 -2.73 -15.48
N LEU A 56 3.76 -2.60 -15.10
CA LEU A 56 2.65 -3.10 -15.92
C LEU A 56 2.45 -2.28 -17.19
N GLU A 57 2.50 -0.96 -17.09
CA GLU A 57 2.37 -0.08 -18.25
C GLU A 57 3.53 -0.29 -19.24
N HIS A 58 4.75 -0.45 -18.72
CA HIS A 58 5.91 -0.76 -19.55
C HIS A 58 5.80 -2.14 -20.25
N ARG A 59 5.20 -3.13 -19.60
CA ARG A 59 4.91 -4.44 -20.25
C ARG A 59 3.84 -4.33 -21.34
N ALA A 60 2.77 -3.57 -21.08
CA ALA A 60 1.70 -3.37 -22.05
C ALA A 60 2.16 -2.62 -23.30
N LEU A 61 3.09 -1.68 -23.16
CA LEU A 61 3.70 -0.96 -24.28
C LEU A 61 4.63 -1.86 -25.13
N GLY A 62 5.26 -2.88 -24.55
CA GLY A 62 6.13 -3.82 -25.25
C GLY A 62 5.41 -4.91 -26.07
N GLU A 63 4.10 -5.08 -25.90
CA GLU A 63 3.29 -6.03 -26.68
C GLU A 63 2.70 -5.43 -27.96
N GLY A 64 2.80 -4.10 -28.15
CA GLY A 64 2.33 -3.40 -29.37
C GLY A 64 3.34 -3.36 -30.52
N GLU A 65 4.56 -3.87 -30.34
CA GLU A 65 5.62 -3.97 -31.36
C GLU A 65 5.81 -5.40 -31.90
N ARG A 66 4.75 -6.20 -32.02
CA ARG A 66 4.75 -7.46 -32.77
C ARG A 66 3.57 -7.57 -33.72
#